data_AF-A0A2D7XHQ8-F1
#
_entry.id   AF-A0A2D7XHQ8-F1
#
_cell.length_a   1.000
_cell.length_b   1.000
_cell.length_c   1.000
_cell.angle_alpha   90.00
_cell.angle_beta   90.00
_cell.angle_gamma   90.00
#
_symmetry.space_group_name_H-M   'P 1'
#
loop_
_entity.id
_entity.type
_entity.pdbx_description
1 polymer ?
#
loop_
_entity_poly.entity_id
_entity_poly.type
_entity_poly.pdbx_seq_one_letter_code
_entity_poly.pdbx_strand_id
1 'polypeptide(L)'
;MPPKFIDVHAGQWETSMMLCSCPDLVHDEVRRGLLSTDFGPEDLEEWRKGFEHARAKTPQGYLDDPAAANLEEGRRSLRLSAERAADAIEARVKQGV
;
A
#
# COMPACT_ATOMS: atom_id res chain seq x y z
N MET A 1 -2.65 2.95 -15.75
CA MET A 1 -1.18 3.06 -15.88
C MET A 1 -0.57 2.41 -14.65
N PRO A 2 0.61 1.77 -14.74
CA PRO A 2 1.35 1.38 -13.54
C PRO A 2 1.60 2.63 -12.67
N PRO A 3 1.68 2.50 -11.34
CA PRO A 3 1.98 3.63 -10.47
C PRO A 3 3.31 4.25 -10.88
N LYS A 4 3.37 5.59 -10.83
CA LYS A 4 4.54 6.37 -11.22
C LYS A 4 5.76 6.07 -10.33
N PHE A 5 5.49 5.66 -9.09
CA PHE A 5 6.45 5.37 -8.04
C PHE A 5 6.21 3.97 -7.48
N ILE A 6 7.17 3.49 -6.70
CA ILE A 6 7.11 2.19 -6.05
C ILE A 6 6.23 2.29 -4.80
N ASP A 7 4.99 1.82 -4.88
CA ASP A 7 4.05 1.74 -3.75
C ASP A 7 4.18 0.40 -3.03
N VAL A 8 4.83 0.41 -1.86
CA VAL A 8 5.19 -0.82 -1.13
C VAL A 8 4.75 -0.82 0.31
N HIS A 9 4.76 0.33 1.00
CA HIS A 9 4.35 0.37 2.40
C HIS A 9 3.82 1.74 2.81
N ALA A 10 2.62 1.77 3.41
CA ALA A 10 1.91 2.96 3.83
C ALA A 10 1.85 4.06 2.75
N GLY A 11 1.91 3.67 1.48
CA GLY A 11 1.79 4.54 0.31
C GLY A 11 0.33 4.78 -0.08
N GLN A 12 0.08 5.07 -1.35
CA GLN A 12 -1.27 5.37 -1.83
C GLN A 12 -2.23 4.20 -1.58
N TRP A 13 -1.81 2.96 -1.89
CA TRP A 13 -2.65 1.77 -1.88
C TRP A 13 -3.12 1.36 -0.48
N GLU A 14 -2.20 1.11 0.45
CA GLU A 14 -2.54 0.70 1.83
C GLU A 14 -3.34 1.80 2.53
N THR A 15 -2.94 3.06 2.35
CA THR A 15 -3.63 4.19 2.96
C THR A 15 -5.04 4.36 2.39
N SER A 16 -5.25 4.11 1.09
CA SER A 16 -6.59 4.15 0.48
C SER A 16 -7.49 3.05 1.04
N MET A 17 -6.96 1.83 1.23
CA MET A 17 -7.69 0.73 1.86
C MET A 17 -8.08 1.05 3.31
N MET A 18 -7.17 1.67 4.07
CA MET A 18 -7.47 2.12 5.43
C MET A 18 -8.51 3.24 5.46
N LEU A 19 -8.41 4.24 4.58
CA LEU A 19 -9.38 5.35 4.49
C LEU A 19 -10.81 4.86 4.25
N CYS A 20 -11.00 3.81 3.44
CA CYS A 20 -12.33 3.30 3.15
C CYS A 20 -12.84 2.25 4.16
N SER A 21 -11.96 1.52 4.84
CA SER A 21 -12.35 0.50 5.83
C SER A 21 -12.49 1.06 7.25
N CYS A 22 -11.53 1.88 7.65
CA CYS A 22 -11.35 2.37 9.02
C CYS A 22 -10.96 3.86 9.00
N PRO A 23 -11.81 4.76 8.46
CA PRO A 23 -11.46 6.17 8.26
C PRO A 23 -11.02 6.86 9.56
N ASP A 24 -11.62 6.51 10.70
CA ASP A 24 -11.30 7.12 12.00
C ASP A 24 -9.89 6.80 12.51
N LEU A 25 -9.22 5.79 11.95
CA LEU A 25 -7.83 5.45 12.27
C LEU A 25 -6.82 6.20 11.40
N VAL A 26 -7.29 6.92 10.38
CA VAL A 26 -6.43 7.69 9.48
C VAL A 26 -6.50 9.16 9.86
N HIS A 27 -5.39 9.69 10.37
CA HIS A 27 -5.26 11.12 10.65
C HIS A 27 -5.10 11.89 9.33
N ASP A 28 -6.23 12.19 8.69
CA ASP A 28 -6.29 12.65 7.29
C ASP A 28 -5.58 14.00 7.06
N GLU A 29 -5.61 14.90 8.05
CA GLU A 29 -4.85 16.16 8.00
C GLU A 29 -3.34 15.93 7.95
N VAL A 30 -2.83 14.99 8.76
CA VAL A 30 -1.41 14.62 8.78
C VAL A 30 -1.04 13.94 7.47
N ARG A 31 -1.83 12.96 7.04
CA ARG A 31 -1.62 12.20 5.80
C ARG A 31 -1.45 13.10 4.58
N ARG A 32 -2.34 14.10 4.41
CA ARG A 32 -2.28 15.04 3.29
C ARG A 32 -1.02 15.91 3.26
N GLY A 33 -0.34 16.07 4.40
CA GLY A 33 0.89 16.83 4.50
C GLY A 33 2.16 16.03 4.19
N LEU A 34 2.06 14.71 4.01
CA LEU A 34 3.20 13.86 3.72
C LEU A 34 3.61 13.97 2.24
N LEU A 35 4.92 13.93 1.99
CA LEU A 35 5.48 13.99 0.64
C LEU A 35 5.68 12.58 0.09
N SER A 36 5.55 12.38 -1.22
CA SER A 36 6.03 11.14 -1.84
C SER A 36 7.51 10.92 -1.57
N THR A 37 7.92 9.67 -1.37
CA THR A 37 9.35 9.32 -1.30
C THR A 37 10.05 9.40 -2.67
N ASP A 38 9.31 9.33 -3.79
CA ASP A 38 9.85 9.33 -5.18
C ASP A 38 11.00 8.30 -5.38
N PHE A 39 10.84 7.13 -4.75
CA PHE A 39 11.88 6.09 -4.73
C PHE A 39 11.80 5.18 -5.97
N GLY A 40 12.98 4.90 -6.52
CA GLY A 40 13.18 4.02 -7.65
C GLY A 40 13.67 2.61 -7.26
N PRO A 41 13.98 1.76 -8.25
CA PRO A 41 14.36 0.36 -8.02
C PRO A 41 15.57 0.17 -7.09
N GLU A 42 16.59 1.04 -7.19
CA GLU A 42 17.80 0.99 -6.35
C GLU A 42 17.47 1.31 -4.87
N ASP A 43 16.58 2.27 -4.64
CA ASP A 43 16.09 2.61 -3.30
C ASP A 43 15.31 1.44 -2.68
N LEU A 44 14.51 0.76 -3.50
CA LEU A 44 13.77 -0.42 -3.07
C LEU A 44 14.72 -1.59 -2.76
N GLU A 45 15.77 -1.79 -3.55
CA GLU A 45 16.78 -2.79 -3.30
C GLU A 45 17.48 -2.56 -1.96
N GLU A 46 17.85 -1.31 -1.66
CA GLU A 46 18.42 -0.93 -0.36
C GLU A 46 17.41 -1.15 0.78
N TRP A 47 16.19 -0.64 0.63
CA TRP A 47 15.14 -0.76 1.64
C TRP A 47 14.82 -2.22 1.99
N ARG A 48 14.83 -3.12 0.98
CA ARG A 48 14.56 -4.56 1.15
C ARG A 48 15.61 -5.30 1.98
N LYS A 49 16.78 -4.72 2.23
CA LYS A 49 17.76 -5.25 3.20
C LYS A 49 17.22 -5.22 4.64
N GLY A 50 16.16 -4.45 4.89
CA GLY A 50 15.44 -4.42 6.15
C GLY A 50 16.13 -3.58 7.22
N PHE A 51 15.56 -3.59 8.42
CA PHE A 51 16.04 -2.93 9.64
C PHE A 51 16.67 -1.54 9.41
N GLU A 52 17.98 -1.39 9.61
CA GLU A 52 18.71 -0.11 9.49
C GLU A 52 18.61 0.49 8.09
N HIS A 53 18.67 -0.33 7.04
CA HIS A 53 18.56 0.13 5.66
C HIS A 53 17.17 0.67 5.37
N ALA A 54 16.13 -0.06 5.78
CA ALA A 54 14.74 0.38 5.64
C ALA A 54 14.48 1.67 6.44
N ARG A 55 14.95 1.74 7.69
CA ARG A 55 14.77 2.90 8.56
C ARG A 55 15.50 4.14 8.03
N ALA A 56 16.69 3.97 7.43
CA ALA A 56 17.43 5.06 6.82
C ALA A 56 16.71 5.62 5.58
N LYS A 57 16.13 4.75 4.75
CA LYS A 57 15.36 5.15 3.56
C LYS A 57 14.00 5.75 3.92
N THR A 58 13.32 5.20 4.93
CA THR A 58 11.94 5.57 5.29
C THR A 58 11.86 6.02 6.75
N PRO A 59 12.46 7.16 7.12
CA PRO A 59 12.52 7.62 8.51
C PRO A 59 11.14 7.91 9.12
N GLN A 60 10.15 8.22 8.26
CA GLN A 60 8.75 8.43 8.64
C GLN A 60 7.89 7.15 8.51
N GLY A 61 8.49 6.03 8.13
CA GLY A 61 7.84 4.72 8.11
C GLY A 61 6.98 4.41 6.87
N TYR A 62 6.98 5.25 5.84
CA TYR A 62 6.25 4.99 4.59
C TYR A 62 7.19 5.01 3.38
N LEU A 63 6.76 4.31 2.32
CA LEU A 63 7.43 4.19 1.03
C LEU A 63 6.35 4.38 -0.05
N ASP A 64 6.39 5.54 -0.73
CA ASP A 64 5.47 6.11 -1.74
C ASP A 64 4.70 7.37 -1.27
N ASP A 65 3.46 7.58 -1.76
CA ASP A 65 2.67 8.80 -1.67
C ASP A 65 1.34 8.56 -0.92
N PRO A 66 1.34 8.58 0.42
CA PRO A 66 0.12 8.49 1.21
C PRO A 66 -0.85 9.67 0.98
N ALA A 67 -0.38 10.83 0.50
CA ALA A 67 -1.23 11.99 0.25
C ALA A 67 -2.14 11.79 -0.98
N ALA A 68 -1.71 10.98 -1.96
CA ALA A 68 -2.52 10.60 -3.12
C ALA A 68 -3.68 9.62 -2.81
N ALA A 69 -3.73 9.08 -1.59
CA ALA A 69 -4.73 8.09 -1.18
C ALA A 69 -6.17 8.64 -1.28
N ASN A 70 -7.10 7.80 -1.74
CA ASN A 70 -8.49 8.17 -1.95
C ASN A 70 -9.47 6.98 -1.82
N LEU A 71 -10.75 7.29 -1.62
CA LEU A 71 -11.79 6.28 -1.37
C LEU A 71 -12.09 5.39 -2.57
N GLU A 72 -11.97 5.91 -3.80
CA GLU A 72 -12.23 5.14 -5.02
C GLU A 72 -11.22 4.00 -5.15
N GLU A 73 -9.93 4.33 -5.02
CA GLU A 73 -8.85 3.37 -5.05
C GLU A 73 -8.98 2.34 -3.93
N GLY A 74 -9.31 2.79 -2.71
CA GLY A 74 -9.51 1.91 -1.57
C GLY A 74 -10.61 0.87 -1.80
N ARG A 75 -11.78 1.32 -2.24
CA ARG A 75 -12.92 0.45 -2.56
C ARG A 75 -12.59 -0.52 -3.70
N ARG A 76 -11.94 -0.04 -4.75
CA ARG A 76 -11.50 -0.85 -5.90
C ARG A 76 -10.54 -1.94 -5.44
N SER A 77 -9.54 -1.58 -4.64
CA SER A 77 -8.50 -2.49 -4.15
C SER A 77 -9.02 -3.53 -3.17
N LEU A 78 -9.89 -3.15 -2.23
CA LEU A 78 -10.55 -4.12 -1.34
C LEU A 78 -11.39 -5.13 -2.11
N ARG A 79 -12.21 -4.66 -3.06
CA ARG A 79 -13.06 -5.53 -3.88
C ARG A 79 -12.21 -6.54 -4.67
N LEU A 80 -11.20 -6.06 -5.39
CA LEU A 80 -10.33 -6.93 -6.20
C LEU A 80 -9.55 -7.93 -5.33
N SER A 81 -9.07 -7.52 -4.16
CA SER A 81 -8.38 -8.41 -3.22
C SER A 81 -9.32 -9.49 -2.69
N ALA A 82 -10.55 -9.13 -2.32
CA ALA A 82 -11.57 -10.07 -1.85
C ALA A 82 -11.99 -11.06 -2.95
N GLU A 83 -12.26 -10.58 -4.16
CA GLU A 83 -12.60 -11.41 -5.33
C GLU A 83 -11.48 -12.42 -5.62
N ARG A 84 -10.23 -11.97 -5.71
CA ARG A 84 -9.08 -12.84 -5.99
C ARG A 84 -8.87 -13.88 -4.89
N ALA A 85 -9.01 -13.49 -3.63
CA ALA A 85 -8.90 -14.42 -2.52
C ALA A 85 -10.01 -15.47 -2.58
N ALA A 86 -11.26 -15.06 -2.85
CA ALA A 86 -12.39 -15.97 -2.99
C ALA A 86 -12.20 -16.96 -4.16
N ASP A 87 -11.77 -16.47 -5.33
CA ASP A 87 -11.48 -17.30 -6.51
C ASP A 87 -10.38 -18.32 -6.20
N ALA A 88 -9.30 -17.90 -5.53
CA ALA A 88 -8.19 -18.79 -5.15
C ALA A 88 -8.64 -19.86 -4.13
N ILE A 89 -9.46 -19.48 -3.15
CA ILE A 89 -10.06 -20.41 -2.19
C ILE A 89 -10.98 -21.40 -2.91
N GLU A 90 -11.85 -20.93 -3.79
CA GLU A 90 -12.77 -21.79 -4.55
C GLU A 90 -11.99 -22.77 -5.43
N ALA A 91 -10.97 -22.31 -6.14
CA ALA A 91 -10.09 -23.16 -6.94
C ALA A 91 -9.41 -24.22 -6.07
N ARG A 92 -8.90 -23.84 -4.89
CA ARG A 92 -8.26 -24.77 -3.96
C ARG A 92 -9.22 -25.81 -3.39
N VAL A 93 -10.45 -25.42 -3.08
CA VAL A 93 -11.52 -26.33 -2.61
C VAL A 93 -11.93 -27.29 -3.72
N LYS A 94 -12.10 -26.82 -4.97
CA LYS A 94 -12.42 -27.65 -6.14
C LYS A 94 -11.31 -28.63 -6.51
N GLN A 95 -10.05 -28.25 -6.31
CA GLN A 95 -8.88 -29.11 -6.54
C GLN A 95 -8.73 -30.21 -5.49
N GLY A 96 -9.53 -30.18 -4.43
CA GLY A 96 -9.42 -31.11 -3.31
C GLY A 96 -8.24 -30.74 -2.42
N VAL A 97 -8.55 -30.31 -1.20
CA VAL A 97 -7.90 -31.01 -0.08
C VAL A 97 -8.40 -32.45 -0.12
#